data_AF-A0A0Q0HSH4-F1
#
_entry.id   AF-A0A0Q0HSH4-F1
#
_cell.length_a   1.000
_cell.length_b   1.000
_cell.length_c   1.000
_cell.angle_alpha   90.00
_cell.angle_beta   90.00
_cell.angle_gamma   90.00
#
_symmetry.space_group_name_H-M   'P 1'
#
loop_
_entity.id
_entity.type
_entity.pdbx_description
1 polymer ?
#
loop_
_entity_poly.entity_id
_entity_poly.type
_entity_poly.pdbx_seq_one_letter_code
_entity_poly.pdbx_strand_id
1 'polypeptide(L)'
;MRFPIKPSYYEAESGIGYVLRLLKRNGIQSESRVLNKAMLTSIIKGRSTKNELLDHLIPITRTLSSLKIKCWTHARLLTPQVCPDCVNQYGYFRAQWQNPFLRHCIIHECALLSECPHCNSPLQFTINLLNGRCTSPLCGLRLTHMPLNNQLKSPEQVHDAYLIAKVIVDDSNTRTSFPPKEITSTLLNRAADILNNPDSARVFLSERAKRVPTDLPLNIEFHKIEIIVQNLLCEWGSLSTLYEMYNSEYIRSKAPITQLWFEAQTASSIIGVTFKQIALLVEVGLIRTDSKKALRTDTRVEISGVYTFLAEFSHNKDYVPLSELRRFMALHNICITDVLIAAKNKELSIAYKPSLDLMHSIHVLPEAFDTFCKLHTQLIRDKTMSVANVAEVTGIPKVELMRLINTGKLRPVYIHGNNSKRILNCDTLKLAKTQNKQLSLDI
;
A
#
# COMPACT_ATOMS: atom_id res chain seq x y z
N MET A 1 -44.58 -6.04 9.00
CA MET A 1 -44.07 -6.11 10.39
C MET A 1 -44.82 -5.08 11.21
N ARG A 2 -45.32 -5.44 12.40
CA ARG A 2 -45.82 -4.48 13.39
C ARG A 2 -45.07 -4.74 14.69
N PHE A 3 -44.60 -3.69 15.34
CA PHE A 3 -43.86 -3.77 16.60
C PHE A 3 -44.67 -3.05 17.69
N PRO A 4 -45.47 -3.78 18.48
CA PRO A 4 -46.28 -3.21 19.56
C PRO A 4 -45.44 -2.47 20.61
N ILE A 5 -44.24 -2.98 20.91
CA ILE A 5 -43.33 -2.39 21.89
C ILE A 5 -42.20 -1.67 21.15
N LYS A 6 -42.08 -0.36 21.35
CA LYS A 6 -40.97 0.45 20.80
C LYS A 6 -40.02 0.83 21.95
N PRO A 7 -38.76 0.36 21.96
CA PRO A 7 -37.80 0.79 22.97
C PRO A 7 -37.49 2.28 22.83
N SER A 8 -37.18 2.93 23.95
CA SER A 8 -36.54 4.23 23.94
C SER A 8 -35.18 4.14 23.26
N TYR A 9 -34.89 5.16 22.46
CA TYR A 9 -33.60 5.33 21.80
C TYR A 9 -32.59 5.90 22.79
N TYR A 10 -31.37 5.33 22.83
CA TYR A 10 -30.26 5.94 23.53
C TYR A 10 -29.42 6.77 22.57
N GLU A 11 -28.99 7.96 22.96
CA GLU A 11 -28.26 8.88 22.08
C GLU A 11 -27.01 8.27 21.43
N ALA A 12 -26.29 7.42 22.18
CA ALA A 12 -25.07 6.76 21.71
C ALA A 12 -25.34 5.46 20.94
N GLU A 13 -26.58 5.01 20.79
CA GLU A 13 -26.94 3.72 20.24
C GLU A 13 -26.84 3.67 18.71
N SER A 14 -26.30 2.55 18.21
CA SER A 14 -26.24 2.22 16.78
C SER A 14 -27.61 1.81 16.24
N GLY A 15 -27.88 2.08 14.97
CA GLY A 15 -29.13 1.65 14.32
C GLY A 15 -29.35 0.13 14.40
N ILE A 16 -28.31 -0.67 14.20
CA ILE A 16 -28.40 -2.13 14.35
C ILE A 16 -28.67 -2.56 15.81
N GLY A 17 -28.06 -1.89 16.79
CA GLY A 17 -28.34 -2.13 18.22
C GLY A 17 -29.79 -1.84 18.58
N TYR A 18 -30.32 -0.70 18.11
CA TYR A 18 -31.73 -0.33 18.29
C TYR A 18 -32.67 -1.39 17.70
N VAL A 19 -32.42 -1.81 16.45
CA VAL A 19 -33.26 -2.83 15.80
C VAL A 19 -33.21 -4.15 16.57
N LEU A 20 -32.04 -4.63 16.98
CA LEU A 20 -31.95 -5.89 17.74
C LEU A 20 -32.68 -5.80 19.09
N ARG A 21 -32.63 -4.66 19.79
CA ARG A 21 -33.45 -4.43 20.99
C ARG A 21 -34.93 -4.37 20.71
N LEU A 22 -35.33 -3.74 19.60
CA LEU A 22 -36.72 -3.70 19.14
C LEU A 22 -37.23 -5.14 18.93
N LEU A 23 -36.48 -5.97 18.21
CA LEU A 23 -36.87 -7.38 18.02
C LEU A 23 -36.95 -8.12 19.36
N LYS A 24 -35.92 -8.02 20.20
CA LYS A 24 -35.87 -8.67 21.52
C LYS A 24 -37.04 -8.28 22.41
N ARG A 25 -37.41 -6.99 22.47
CA ARG A 25 -38.53 -6.51 23.30
C ARG A 25 -39.90 -6.98 22.81
N ASN A 26 -40.01 -7.33 21.53
CA ASN A 26 -41.22 -7.92 20.96
C ASN A 26 -41.20 -9.45 20.99
N GLY A 27 -40.38 -10.07 21.86
CA GLY A 27 -40.35 -11.52 22.07
C GLY A 27 -39.68 -12.34 20.96
N ILE A 28 -39.03 -11.68 20.01
CA ILE A 28 -38.33 -12.37 18.91
C ILE A 28 -37.01 -12.92 19.47
N GLN A 29 -36.85 -14.24 19.39
CA GLN A 29 -35.64 -14.93 19.89
C GLN A 29 -34.49 -14.95 18.87
N SER A 30 -34.81 -14.85 17.59
CA SER A 30 -33.84 -14.88 16.49
C SER A 30 -34.17 -13.82 15.45
N GLU A 31 -33.23 -12.91 15.20
CA GLU A 31 -33.41 -11.81 14.27
C GLU A 31 -33.66 -12.27 12.84
N SER A 32 -33.14 -13.43 12.43
CA SER A 32 -33.31 -13.97 11.08
C SER A 32 -34.75 -14.36 10.74
N ARG A 33 -35.61 -14.54 11.76
CA ARG A 33 -37.06 -14.76 11.57
C ARG A 33 -37.78 -13.52 11.00
N VAL A 34 -37.17 -12.34 11.15
CA VAL A 34 -37.78 -11.06 10.75
C VAL A 34 -36.90 -10.34 9.73
N LEU A 35 -35.59 -10.31 9.94
CA LEU A 35 -34.63 -9.65 9.07
C LEU A 35 -33.95 -10.67 8.15
N ASN A 36 -34.16 -10.53 6.85
CA ASN A 36 -33.32 -11.25 5.90
C ASN A 36 -31.91 -10.63 5.84
N LYS A 37 -30.97 -11.36 5.23
CA LYS A 37 -29.56 -10.95 5.12
C LYS A 37 -29.36 -9.59 4.44
N ALA A 38 -30.18 -9.26 3.44
CA ALA A 38 -30.09 -8.00 2.70
C ALA A 38 -30.55 -6.81 3.55
N MET A 39 -31.65 -6.96 4.30
CA MET A 39 -32.14 -5.98 5.26
C MET A 39 -31.09 -5.76 6.36
N LEU A 40 -30.61 -6.84 6.99
CA LEU A 40 -29.59 -6.77 8.03
C LEU A 40 -28.33 -6.02 7.55
N THR A 41 -27.85 -6.36 6.34
CA THR A 41 -26.70 -5.69 5.73
C THR A 41 -26.98 -4.21 5.46
N SER A 42 -28.19 -3.85 5.06
CA SER A 42 -28.58 -2.45 4.79
C SER A 42 -28.59 -1.63 6.09
N ILE A 43 -29.17 -2.18 7.16
CA ILE A 43 -29.17 -1.56 8.51
C ILE A 43 -27.73 -1.34 8.98
N ILE A 44 -26.88 -2.37 8.91
CA ILE A 44 -25.48 -2.28 9.33
C ILE A 44 -24.74 -1.21 8.54
N LYS A 45 -25.00 -1.09 7.23
CA LYS A 45 -24.42 -0.06 6.35
C LYS A 45 -25.00 1.34 6.54
N GLY A 46 -26.09 1.48 7.29
CA GLY A 46 -26.81 2.76 7.42
C GLY A 46 -27.61 3.16 6.19
N ARG A 47 -28.10 2.18 5.41
CA ARG A 47 -28.91 2.37 4.21
C ARG A 47 -30.35 1.96 4.47
N SER A 48 -31.29 2.50 3.70
CA SER A 48 -32.69 2.08 3.73
C SER A 48 -32.82 0.58 3.51
N THR A 49 -33.71 -0.03 4.30
CA THR A 49 -34.06 -1.45 4.21
C THR A 49 -35.13 -1.75 3.17
N LYS A 50 -35.66 -0.71 2.50
CA LYS A 50 -36.88 -0.75 1.66
C LYS A 50 -38.12 -1.20 2.43
N ASN A 51 -38.09 -1.10 3.76
CA ASN A 51 -39.23 -1.34 4.62
C ASN A 51 -39.52 -0.05 5.38
N GLU A 52 -40.54 0.69 4.92
CA GLU A 52 -40.86 2.03 5.42
C GLU A 52 -41.05 2.05 6.95
N LEU A 53 -41.82 1.10 7.49
CA LEU A 53 -42.08 1.01 8.93
C LEU A 53 -40.79 0.83 9.74
N LEU A 54 -39.85 0.03 9.25
CA LEU A 54 -38.59 -0.20 9.94
C LEU A 54 -37.65 1.01 9.77
N ASP A 55 -37.57 1.57 8.56
CA ASP A 55 -36.71 2.72 8.24
C ASP A 55 -37.12 3.97 9.03
N HIS A 56 -38.42 4.18 9.28
CA HIS A 56 -38.91 5.26 10.14
C HIS A 56 -38.55 5.10 11.62
N LEU A 57 -38.22 3.89 12.07
CA LEU A 57 -37.84 3.61 13.46
C LEU A 57 -36.32 3.68 13.67
N ILE A 58 -35.53 3.57 12.60
CA ILE A 58 -34.07 3.54 12.69
C ILE A 58 -33.53 4.97 12.79
N PRO A 59 -32.68 5.28 13.79
CA PRO A 59 -32.04 6.58 13.91
C PRO A 59 -31.09 6.87 12.73
N ILE A 60 -30.99 8.15 12.37
CA ILE A 60 -30.11 8.62 11.28
C ILE A 60 -28.66 8.25 11.57
N THR A 61 -27.96 7.77 10.54
CA THR A 61 -26.55 7.39 10.68
C THR A 61 -25.64 8.61 10.79
N ARG A 62 -24.84 8.62 11.86
CA ARG A 62 -23.81 9.64 12.11
C ARG A 62 -22.51 9.30 11.35
N THR A 63 -21.75 10.33 10.99
CA THR A 63 -20.36 10.18 10.53
C THR A 63 -19.52 9.62 11.68
N LEU A 64 -18.79 8.53 11.42
CA LEU A 64 -18.09 7.77 12.45
C LEU A 64 -16.62 8.19 12.64
N SER A 65 -15.97 8.69 11.58
CA SER A 65 -14.59 9.15 11.59
C SER A 65 -14.35 10.13 10.43
N SER A 66 -13.45 11.08 10.64
CA SER A 66 -12.88 11.94 9.60
C SER A 66 -11.65 11.33 8.93
N LEU A 67 -11.00 10.34 9.58
CA LEU A 67 -9.83 9.65 9.02
C LEU A 67 -10.22 8.86 7.77
N LYS A 68 -9.36 8.94 6.76
CA LYS A 68 -9.52 8.27 5.48
C LYS A 68 -8.31 7.39 5.24
N ILE A 69 -8.56 6.20 4.73
CA ILE A 69 -7.54 5.27 4.26
C ILE A 69 -7.88 4.91 2.81
N LYS A 70 -6.89 4.90 1.92
CA LYS A 70 -7.12 4.65 0.49
C LYS A 70 -7.65 3.24 0.21
N CYS A 71 -7.51 2.33 1.18
CA CYS A 71 -7.92 0.94 1.09
C CYS A 71 -9.43 0.74 0.98
N TRP A 72 -10.25 1.68 1.49
CA TRP A 72 -11.72 1.59 1.38
C TRP A 72 -12.40 2.94 1.22
N THR A 73 -13.68 2.94 0.80
CA THR A 73 -14.45 4.17 0.60
C THR A 73 -15.19 4.66 1.84
N HIS A 74 -15.74 3.75 2.64
CA HIS A 74 -16.57 4.09 3.81
C HIS A 74 -15.92 3.62 5.11
N ALA A 75 -15.75 4.52 6.08
CA ALA A 75 -15.22 4.22 7.41
C ALA A 75 -16.29 3.63 8.34
N ARG A 76 -16.79 2.44 8.01
CA ARG A 76 -17.82 1.74 8.79
C ARG A 76 -17.62 0.23 8.75
N LEU A 77 -17.44 -0.38 9.92
CA LEU A 77 -17.37 -1.83 10.07
C LEU A 77 -18.72 -2.49 9.80
N LEU A 78 -18.67 -3.57 9.01
CA LEU A 78 -19.82 -4.42 8.73
C LEU A 78 -19.92 -5.62 9.70
N THR A 79 -18.84 -5.88 10.43
CA THR A 79 -18.76 -6.86 11.51
C THR A 79 -18.89 -6.13 12.85
N PRO A 80 -19.45 -6.79 13.88
CA PRO A 80 -19.52 -6.19 15.19
C PRO A 80 -18.14 -6.11 15.84
N GLN A 81 -17.95 -5.08 16.64
CA GLN A 81 -17.03 -5.12 17.76
C GLN A 81 -17.75 -4.59 19.00
N VAL A 82 -17.53 -5.22 20.16
CA VAL A 82 -18.28 -4.88 21.38
C VAL A 82 -17.40 -4.86 22.61
N CYS A 83 -17.77 -4.03 23.58
CA CYS A 83 -17.31 -4.15 24.96
C CYS A 83 -18.31 -5.02 25.73
N PRO A 84 -17.89 -6.19 26.27
CA PRO A 84 -18.79 -7.06 27.03
C PRO A 84 -19.42 -6.34 28.24
N ASP A 85 -18.65 -5.51 28.93
CA ASP A 85 -19.11 -4.80 30.12
C ASP A 85 -20.18 -3.77 29.78
N CYS A 86 -19.98 -2.96 28.73
CA CYS A 86 -21.01 -2.05 28.22
C CYS A 86 -22.29 -2.78 27.81
N VAL A 87 -22.18 -3.92 27.10
CA VAL A 87 -23.36 -4.68 26.68
C VAL A 87 -24.11 -5.22 27.90
N ASN A 88 -23.40 -5.73 28.90
CA ASN A 88 -24.01 -6.25 30.13
C ASN A 88 -24.64 -5.14 30.99
N GLN A 89 -23.99 -3.97 31.09
CA GLN A 89 -24.45 -2.84 31.91
C GLN A 89 -25.62 -2.08 31.26
N TYR A 90 -25.52 -1.80 29.96
CA TYR A 90 -26.45 -0.89 29.28
C TYR A 90 -27.40 -1.59 28.30
N GLY A 91 -27.07 -2.80 27.85
CA GLY A 91 -27.96 -3.59 26.99
C GLY A 91 -28.16 -3.05 25.58
N TYR A 92 -27.21 -2.27 25.04
CA TYR A 92 -27.23 -1.77 23.66
C TYR A 92 -25.82 -1.68 23.04
N PHE A 93 -25.75 -1.54 21.71
CA PHE A 93 -24.49 -1.34 20.99
C PHE A 93 -24.26 0.13 20.67
N ARG A 94 -23.08 0.66 21.01
CA ARG A 94 -22.72 2.05 20.69
C ARG A 94 -22.44 2.24 19.20
N ALA A 95 -22.90 3.35 18.63
CA ALA A 95 -22.68 3.71 17.23
C ALA A 95 -21.19 3.81 16.87
N GLN A 96 -20.39 4.37 17.78
CA GLN A 96 -18.94 4.51 17.59
C GLN A 96 -18.21 3.18 17.45
N TRP A 97 -18.76 2.06 17.93
CA TRP A 97 -18.14 0.75 17.74
C TRP A 97 -18.15 0.29 16.29
N GLN A 98 -18.91 0.92 15.40
CA GLN A 98 -18.76 0.68 13.97
C GLN A 98 -17.63 1.51 13.34
N ASN A 99 -16.96 2.39 14.08
CA ASN A 99 -15.78 3.11 13.60
C ASN A 99 -14.60 2.12 13.50
N PRO A 100 -14.01 1.88 12.32
CA PRO A 100 -12.87 0.98 12.19
C PRO A 100 -11.65 1.40 13.01
N PHE A 101 -11.49 2.72 13.25
CA PHE A 101 -10.34 3.28 13.95
C PHE A 101 -10.51 3.33 15.47
N LEU A 102 -11.64 2.86 16.00
CA LEU A 102 -11.86 2.73 17.44
C LEU A 102 -11.76 1.25 17.83
N ARG A 103 -10.71 0.88 18.58
CA ARG A 103 -10.45 -0.52 18.99
C ARG A 103 -10.53 -0.79 20.49
N HIS A 104 -10.93 0.23 21.25
CA HIS A 104 -11.10 0.11 22.69
C HIS A 104 -12.39 0.77 23.16
N CYS A 105 -12.86 0.33 24.32
CA CYS A 105 -13.97 0.96 25.01
C CYS A 105 -13.47 2.19 25.76
N ILE A 106 -14.00 3.37 25.46
CA ILE A 106 -13.64 4.61 26.17
C ILE A 106 -14.18 4.68 27.62
N ILE A 107 -15.09 3.77 28.00
CA ILE A 107 -15.69 3.74 29.34
C ILE A 107 -14.92 2.75 30.24
N HIS A 108 -14.69 1.55 29.72
CA HIS A 108 -14.11 0.43 30.47
C HIS A 108 -12.64 0.19 30.17
N GLU A 109 -12.05 0.97 29.27
CA GLU A 109 -10.64 0.91 28.85
C GLU A 109 -10.15 -0.50 28.47
N CYS A 110 -11.06 -1.33 27.94
CA CYS A 110 -10.78 -2.68 27.48
C CYS A 110 -10.79 -2.75 25.94
N ALA A 111 -10.24 -3.82 25.38
CA ALA A 111 -10.33 -4.06 23.94
C ALA A 111 -11.78 -4.30 23.49
N LEU A 112 -12.14 -3.78 22.31
CA LEU A 112 -13.39 -4.13 21.65
C LEU A 112 -13.23 -5.49 20.94
N LEU A 113 -14.13 -6.42 21.25
CA LEU A 113 -14.08 -7.78 20.75
C LEU A 113 -14.80 -7.90 19.41
N SER A 114 -14.09 -8.32 18.35
CA SER A 114 -14.68 -8.79 17.08
C SER A 114 -14.79 -10.31 16.98
N GLU A 115 -14.09 -11.03 17.85
CA GLU A 115 -14.11 -12.49 17.98
C GLU A 115 -14.43 -12.89 19.42
N CYS A 116 -14.96 -14.10 19.60
CA CYS A 116 -15.14 -14.66 20.94
C CYS A 116 -13.78 -15.05 21.54
N PRO A 117 -13.44 -14.64 22.78
CA PRO A 117 -12.17 -14.99 23.42
C PRO A 117 -12.06 -16.48 23.78
N HIS A 118 -13.19 -17.21 23.85
CA HIS A 118 -13.21 -18.63 24.22
C HIS A 118 -13.03 -19.56 23.02
N CYS A 119 -13.58 -19.19 21.85
CA CYS A 119 -13.63 -20.08 20.69
C CYS A 119 -13.10 -19.45 19.40
N ASN A 120 -12.61 -18.22 19.45
CA ASN A 120 -12.08 -17.43 18.34
C ASN A 120 -13.04 -17.24 17.14
N SER A 121 -14.31 -17.64 17.29
CA SER A 121 -15.30 -17.46 16.23
C SER A 121 -15.64 -15.98 16.06
N PRO A 122 -15.68 -15.46 14.82
CA PRO A 122 -16.10 -14.09 14.55
C PRO A 122 -17.50 -13.81 15.09
N LEU A 123 -17.67 -12.67 15.75
CA LEU A 123 -18.95 -12.25 16.28
C LEU A 123 -19.88 -11.76 15.15
N GLN A 124 -21.18 -11.90 15.35
CA GLN A 124 -22.21 -11.47 14.42
C GLN A 124 -23.23 -10.55 15.10
N PHE A 125 -23.87 -9.64 14.36
CA PHE A 125 -24.94 -8.81 14.90
C PHE A 125 -26.20 -9.66 15.11
N THR A 126 -26.33 -10.22 16.30
CA THR A 126 -27.47 -11.09 16.68
C THR A 126 -28.03 -10.69 18.05
N ILE A 127 -29.22 -11.20 18.38
CA ILE A 127 -29.80 -11.02 19.71
C ILE A 127 -28.92 -11.66 20.80
N ASN A 128 -28.19 -12.74 20.49
CA ASN A 128 -27.24 -13.36 21.42
C ASN A 128 -26.08 -12.43 21.78
N LEU A 129 -25.55 -11.68 20.80
CA LEU A 129 -24.52 -10.69 21.06
C LEU A 129 -25.03 -9.58 22.00
N LEU A 130 -26.29 -9.17 21.83
CA LEU A 130 -26.95 -8.19 22.70
C LEU A 130 -27.13 -8.69 24.14
N ASN A 131 -27.10 -10.01 24.33
CA ASN A 131 -27.10 -10.65 25.65
C ASN A 131 -25.69 -10.88 26.22
N GLY A 132 -24.65 -10.31 25.60
CA GLY A 132 -23.26 -10.46 26.03
C GLY A 132 -22.72 -11.88 25.84
N ARG A 133 -23.26 -12.63 24.86
CA ARG A 133 -22.87 -14.02 24.59
C ARG A 133 -22.23 -14.18 23.22
N CYS A 134 -21.38 -15.19 23.09
CA CYS A 134 -20.83 -15.62 21.81
C CYS A 134 -21.95 -15.95 20.83
N THR A 135 -21.78 -15.53 19.58
CA THR A 135 -22.76 -15.76 18.50
C THR A 135 -22.56 -17.07 17.76
N SER A 136 -21.46 -17.79 18.02
CA SER A 136 -21.27 -19.12 17.48
C SER A 136 -22.25 -20.10 18.14
N PRO A 137 -23.00 -20.89 17.35
CA PRO A 137 -23.96 -21.85 17.89
C PRO A 137 -23.28 -22.97 18.70
N LEU A 138 -22.00 -23.22 18.47
CA LEU A 138 -21.21 -24.24 19.18
C LEU A 138 -20.62 -23.73 20.50
N CYS A 139 -20.66 -22.42 20.77
CA CYS A 139 -20.03 -21.83 21.95
C CYS A 139 -21.06 -21.25 22.93
N GLY A 140 -21.80 -20.21 22.55
CA GLY A 140 -22.84 -19.58 23.38
C GLY A 140 -22.41 -19.03 24.76
N LEU A 141 -21.12 -19.13 25.12
CA LEU A 141 -20.56 -18.68 26.39
C LEU A 141 -20.67 -17.15 26.53
N ARG A 142 -20.68 -16.66 27.77
CA ARG A 142 -20.61 -15.22 28.03
C ARG A 142 -19.25 -14.67 27.62
N LEU A 143 -19.28 -13.53 26.93
CA LEU A 143 -18.08 -12.82 26.54
C LEU A 143 -17.45 -12.17 27.79
N THR A 144 -16.15 -12.31 27.91
CA THR A 144 -15.31 -11.69 28.95
C THR A 144 -14.48 -10.59 28.33
N HIS A 145 -14.22 -9.51 29.06
CA HIS A 145 -13.36 -8.44 28.54
C HIS A 145 -11.93 -8.95 28.29
N MET A 146 -11.22 -8.27 27.38
CA MET A 146 -9.82 -8.50 27.10
C MET A 146 -9.04 -7.22 27.35
N PRO A 147 -7.75 -7.30 27.76
CA PRO A 147 -6.93 -6.13 28.00
C PRO A 147 -6.79 -5.30 26.72
N LEU A 148 -6.70 -3.98 26.89
CA LEU A 148 -6.41 -3.05 25.82
C LEU A 148 -5.00 -3.28 25.27
N ASN A 149 -4.86 -3.33 23.95
CA ASN A 149 -3.58 -3.13 23.30
C ASN A 149 -3.25 -1.63 23.24
N ASN A 150 -2.26 -1.20 24.01
CA ASN A 150 -1.82 0.21 24.05
C ASN A 150 -1.34 0.74 22.69
N GLN A 151 -0.91 -0.15 21.79
CA GLN A 151 -0.52 0.19 20.43
C GLN A 151 -1.71 0.42 19.48
N LEU A 152 -2.94 0.22 19.94
CA LEU A 152 -4.17 0.46 19.17
C LEU A 152 -5.11 1.43 19.91
N LYS A 153 -4.52 2.33 20.71
CA LYS A 153 -5.28 3.28 21.53
C LYS A 153 -5.75 4.47 20.71
N SER A 154 -4.90 5.03 19.85
CA SER A 154 -5.28 6.17 19.01
C SER A 154 -5.84 5.73 17.64
N PRO A 155 -6.74 6.52 17.03
CA PRO A 155 -7.24 6.27 15.68
C PRO A 155 -6.14 6.19 14.61
N GLU A 156 -5.08 6.97 14.75
CA GLU A 156 -3.92 7.02 13.83
C GLU A 156 -3.10 5.73 13.93
N GLN A 157 -2.89 5.21 15.14
CA GLN A 157 -2.22 3.92 15.33
C GLN A 157 -3.02 2.78 14.69
N VAL A 158 -4.34 2.79 14.86
CA VAL A 158 -5.22 1.79 14.23
C VAL A 158 -5.19 1.92 12.70
N HIS A 159 -5.13 3.15 12.17
CA HIS A 159 -4.98 3.41 10.74
C HIS A 159 -3.72 2.74 10.18
N ASP A 160 -2.58 2.94 10.83
CA ASP A 160 -1.29 2.38 10.42
C ASP A 160 -1.30 0.84 10.49
N ALA A 161 -1.84 0.28 11.58
CA ALA A 161 -2.00 -1.17 11.72
C ALA A 161 -2.87 -1.78 10.60
N TYR A 162 -3.88 -1.05 10.10
CA TYR A 162 -4.67 -1.50 8.96
C TYR A 162 -3.89 -1.59 7.65
N LEU A 163 -2.94 -0.67 7.42
CA LEU A 163 -2.09 -0.70 6.23
C LEU A 163 -1.25 -1.98 6.20
N ILE A 164 -0.63 -2.33 7.33
CA ILE A 164 0.14 -3.57 7.47
C ILE A 164 -0.76 -4.80 7.42
N ALA A 165 -1.90 -4.81 8.12
CA ALA A 165 -2.85 -5.92 8.08
C ALA A 165 -3.31 -6.24 6.65
N LYS A 166 -3.50 -5.22 5.81
CA LYS A 166 -3.85 -5.42 4.40
C LYS A 166 -2.72 -6.12 3.62
N VAL A 167 -1.46 -5.79 3.88
CA VAL A 167 -0.32 -6.52 3.30
C VAL A 167 -0.32 -7.97 3.75
N ILE A 168 -0.67 -8.23 5.01
CA ILE A 168 -0.73 -9.61 5.54
C ILE A 168 -1.73 -10.46 4.77
N VAL A 169 -2.92 -9.92 4.47
CA VAL A 169 -4.01 -10.64 3.79
C VAL A 169 -3.78 -10.82 2.28
N ASP A 170 -2.73 -10.21 1.70
CA ASP A 170 -2.36 -10.35 0.28
C ASP A 170 -3.45 -9.96 -0.73
N ASP A 171 -4.47 -9.21 -0.33
CA ASP A 171 -5.52 -8.79 -1.24
C ASP A 171 -5.01 -7.65 -2.16
N SER A 172 -4.69 -8.06 -3.39
CA SER A 172 -4.20 -7.25 -4.51
C SER A 172 -4.96 -5.94 -4.66
N ASN A 173 -4.41 -4.79 -4.24
CA ASN A 173 -4.87 -3.40 -4.52
C ASN A 173 -6.38 -3.09 -4.47
N THR A 174 -7.23 -4.03 -4.07
CA THR A 174 -8.64 -3.99 -4.40
C THR A 174 -9.23 -3.05 -3.39
N ARG A 175 -9.71 -1.92 -3.91
CA ARG A 175 -10.39 -0.94 -3.10
C ARG A 175 -11.76 -1.52 -2.76
N THR A 176 -11.94 -1.89 -1.50
CA THR A 176 -13.24 -2.36 -1.02
C THR A 176 -14.13 -1.17 -0.67
N SER A 177 -15.45 -1.34 -0.69
CA SER A 177 -16.33 -0.25 -0.24
C SER A 177 -16.27 -0.01 1.28
N PHE A 178 -15.96 -1.05 2.04
CA PHE A 178 -15.93 -1.05 3.51
C PHE A 178 -14.65 -1.75 4.00
N PRO A 179 -14.23 -1.56 5.26
CA PRO A 179 -13.09 -2.27 5.81
C PRO A 179 -13.24 -3.79 5.62
N PRO A 180 -12.18 -4.50 5.19
CA PRO A 180 -12.21 -5.95 4.98
C PRO A 180 -12.63 -6.67 6.25
N LYS A 181 -13.50 -7.68 6.12
CA LYS A 181 -14.02 -8.45 7.27
C LYS A 181 -12.99 -9.44 7.79
N GLU A 182 -12.04 -9.79 6.94
CA GLU A 182 -10.90 -10.66 7.17
C GLU A 182 -9.90 -10.02 8.14
N ILE A 183 -9.90 -8.69 8.25
CA ILE A 183 -9.05 -7.95 9.19
C ILE A 183 -9.75 -7.88 10.57
N THR A 184 -9.46 -8.90 11.38
CA THR A 184 -10.00 -9.03 12.74
C THR A 184 -9.15 -8.30 13.79
N SER A 185 -9.61 -8.26 15.05
CA SER A 185 -8.83 -7.70 16.16
C SER A 185 -7.51 -8.45 16.36
N THR A 186 -7.51 -9.78 16.19
CA THR A 186 -6.30 -10.60 16.27
C THR A 186 -5.28 -10.20 15.21
N LEU A 187 -5.73 -9.98 13.96
CA LEU A 187 -4.83 -9.58 12.88
C LEU A 187 -4.30 -8.15 13.08
N LEU A 188 -5.12 -7.22 13.56
CA LEU A 188 -4.66 -5.86 13.88
C LEU A 188 -3.65 -5.85 15.03
N ASN A 189 -3.80 -6.70 16.04
CA ASN A 189 -2.80 -6.86 17.09
C ASN A 189 -1.47 -7.35 16.52
N ARG A 190 -1.49 -8.35 15.62
CA ARG A 190 -0.28 -8.80 14.91
C ARG A 190 0.35 -7.68 14.08
N ALA A 191 -0.46 -6.88 13.40
CA ALA A 191 0.02 -5.77 12.59
C ALA A 191 0.65 -4.65 13.46
N ALA A 192 0.05 -4.33 14.60
CA ALA A 192 0.61 -3.39 15.57
C ALA A 192 1.92 -3.91 16.18
N ASP A 193 2.01 -5.22 16.45
CA ASP A 193 3.24 -5.85 16.92
C ASP A 193 4.37 -5.78 15.86
N ILE A 194 4.07 -6.01 14.58
CA ILE A 194 5.04 -5.81 13.49
C ILE A 194 5.54 -4.36 13.45
N LEU A 195 4.64 -3.39 13.58
CA LEU A 195 5.02 -1.98 13.57
C LEU A 195 5.85 -1.59 14.79
N ASN A 196 5.57 -2.14 15.96
CA ASN A 196 6.18 -1.70 17.22
C ASN A 196 7.41 -2.52 17.67
N ASN A 197 7.47 -3.82 17.33
CA ASN A 197 8.53 -4.73 17.75
C ASN A 197 9.47 -5.08 16.58
N PRO A 198 10.75 -4.67 16.64
CA PRO A 198 11.74 -4.94 15.59
C PRO A 198 11.91 -6.43 15.24
N ASP A 199 11.79 -7.34 16.20
CA ASP A 199 11.93 -8.78 15.93
C ASP A 199 10.73 -9.30 15.13
N SER A 200 9.52 -8.88 15.50
CA SER A 200 8.30 -9.19 14.75
C SER A 200 8.35 -8.61 13.33
N ALA A 201 8.91 -7.40 13.17
CA ALA A 201 9.16 -6.81 11.85
C ALA A 201 10.14 -7.64 11.02
N ARG A 202 11.26 -8.09 11.60
CA ARG A 202 12.24 -8.96 10.93
C ARG A 202 11.64 -10.28 10.48
N VAL A 203 10.84 -10.92 11.34
CA VAL A 203 10.12 -12.17 10.99
C VAL A 203 9.17 -11.91 9.83
N PHE A 204 8.37 -10.84 9.89
CA PHE A 204 7.47 -10.46 8.81
C PHE A 204 8.21 -10.22 7.48
N LEU A 205 9.32 -9.46 7.49
CA LEU A 205 10.12 -9.22 6.28
C LEU A 205 10.74 -10.51 5.74
N SER A 206 11.21 -11.41 6.60
CA SER A 206 11.75 -12.72 6.21
C SER A 206 10.70 -13.63 5.58
N GLU A 207 9.49 -13.68 6.13
CA GLU A 207 8.35 -14.39 5.53
C GLU A 207 8.00 -13.85 4.14
N ARG A 208 8.14 -12.54 3.94
CA ARG A 208 7.89 -11.88 2.65
C ARG A 208 9.00 -12.16 1.65
N ALA A 209 10.26 -12.03 2.05
CA ALA A 209 11.41 -12.28 1.18
C ALA A 209 11.45 -13.73 0.65
N LYS A 210 11.01 -14.71 1.45
CA LYS A 210 10.92 -16.13 1.02
C LYS A 210 10.06 -16.35 -0.23
N ARG A 211 9.11 -15.46 -0.51
CA ARG A 211 8.23 -15.52 -1.68
C ARG A 211 8.90 -15.06 -2.96
N VAL A 212 10.03 -14.36 -2.85
CA VAL A 212 10.82 -13.87 -3.98
C VAL A 212 11.91 -14.88 -4.29
N PRO A 213 11.91 -15.47 -5.50
CA PRO A 213 13.05 -16.20 -6.05
C PRO A 213 14.39 -15.45 -5.89
N THR A 214 15.49 -16.18 -5.73
CA THR A 214 16.83 -15.59 -5.68
C THR A 214 17.17 -14.75 -6.92
N ASP A 215 16.57 -15.08 -8.06
CA ASP A 215 16.81 -14.46 -9.36
C ASP A 215 16.04 -13.14 -9.57
N LEU A 216 15.21 -12.75 -8.60
CA LEU A 216 14.44 -11.52 -8.64
C LEU A 216 14.94 -10.51 -7.59
N PRO A 217 14.83 -9.20 -7.85
CA PRO A 217 15.14 -8.19 -6.84
C PRO A 217 14.11 -8.18 -5.71
N LEU A 218 14.52 -7.76 -4.51
CA LEU A 218 13.64 -7.75 -3.32
C LEU A 218 12.46 -6.78 -3.45
N ASN A 219 12.61 -5.70 -4.23
CA ASN A 219 11.56 -4.71 -4.40
C ASN A 219 10.29 -5.26 -5.08
N ILE A 220 10.34 -6.45 -5.72
CA ILE A 220 9.14 -7.15 -6.21
C ILE A 220 8.10 -7.31 -5.10
N GLU A 221 8.53 -7.63 -3.88
CA GLU A 221 7.63 -7.76 -2.72
C GLU A 221 7.70 -6.55 -1.79
N PHE A 222 8.88 -5.98 -1.59
CA PHE A 222 9.07 -4.93 -0.58
C PHE A 222 8.53 -3.56 -1.00
N HIS A 223 8.29 -3.32 -2.29
CA HIS A 223 7.78 -2.03 -2.77
C HIS A 223 6.45 -1.60 -2.11
N LYS A 224 5.54 -2.55 -1.82
CA LYS A 224 4.29 -2.23 -1.12
C LYS A 224 4.53 -1.82 0.33
N ILE A 225 5.49 -2.46 1.00
CA ILE A 225 5.87 -2.17 2.38
C ILE A 225 6.51 -0.79 2.43
N GLU A 226 7.41 -0.48 1.50
CA GLU A 226 8.04 0.83 1.36
C GLU A 226 7.02 1.96 1.24
N ILE A 227 6.04 1.82 0.33
CA ILE A 227 4.97 2.81 0.19
C ILE A 227 4.20 2.99 1.51
N ILE A 228 3.90 1.90 2.21
CA ILE A 228 3.16 1.97 3.47
C ILE A 228 3.97 2.70 4.53
N VAL A 229 5.23 2.32 4.73
CA VAL A 229 6.12 2.90 5.73
C VAL A 229 6.26 4.41 5.52
N GLN A 230 6.37 4.86 4.27
CA GLN A 230 6.42 6.29 3.91
C GLN A 230 5.12 7.07 4.19
N ASN A 231 4.00 6.38 4.42
CA ASN A 231 2.67 6.97 4.62
C ASN A 231 2.08 6.66 6.01
N LEU A 232 2.89 6.15 6.95
CA LEU A 232 2.47 5.95 8.34
C LEU A 232 2.22 7.32 9.00
N LEU A 233 1.23 7.35 9.88
CA LEU A 233 0.83 8.56 10.61
C LEU A 233 1.53 8.69 11.97
N CYS A 234 2.03 7.58 12.50
CA CYS A 234 2.66 7.51 13.81
C CYS A 234 4.13 7.10 13.72
N GLU A 235 4.88 7.49 14.74
CA GLU A 235 6.20 6.95 15.01
C GLU A 235 6.05 5.58 15.67
N TRP A 236 6.78 4.59 15.15
CA TRP A 236 6.70 3.20 15.60
C TRP A 236 8.08 2.63 15.94
N GLY A 237 8.12 1.71 16.90
CA GLY A 237 9.38 1.11 17.37
C GLY A 237 10.16 0.35 16.29
N SER A 238 9.51 -0.20 15.27
CA SER A 238 10.17 -0.93 14.18
C SER A 238 10.54 -0.08 12.97
N LEU A 239 10.35 1.25 12.99
CA LEU A 239 10.55 2.07 11.79
C LEU A 239 11.96 1.92 11.20
N SER A 240 13.02 1.92 12.02
CA SER A 240 14.39 1.71 11.55
C SER A 240 14.54 0.37 10.82
N THR A 241 14.02 -0.70 11.42
CA THR A 241 14.04 -2.06 10.84
C THR A 241 13.28 -2.12 9.51
N LEU A 242 12.15 -1.41 9.40
CA LEU A 242 11.35 -1.36 8.18
C LEU A 242 12.01 -0.50 7.10
N TYR A 243 12.66 0.61 7.45
CA TYR A 243 13.43 1.43 6.51
C TYR A 243 14.68 0.70 6.00
N GLU A 244 15.32 -0.10 6.84
CA GLU A 244 16.51 -0.90 6.52
C GLU A 244 16.18 -2.28 5.94
N MET A 245 14.94 -2.50 5.50
CA MET A 245 14.50 -3.79 4.95
C MET A 245 15.37 -4.30 3.79
N TYR A 246 16.05 -3.42 3.06
CA TYR A 246 16.94 -3.82 1.97
C TYR A 246 18.37 -4.17 2.41
N ASN A 247 18.75 -3.82 3.63
CA ASN A 247 20.11 -4.02 4.15
C ASN A 247 20.29 -5.37 4.86
N SER A 248 19.20 -6.12 5.05
CA SER A 248 19.20 -7.40 5.76
C SER A 248 19.43 -8.58 4.82
N GLU A 249 20.10 -9.63 5.31
CA GLU A 249 20.23 -10.89 4.59
C GLU A 249 18.98 -11.77 4.79
N TYR A 250 18.41 -12.25 3.68
CA TYR A 250 17.21 -13.08 3.70
C TYR A 250 17.45 -14.45 3.06
N ILE A 251 16.87 -15.48 3.69
CA ILE A 251 16.77 -16.81 3.08
C ILE A 251 15.66 -16.77 2.03
N ARG A 252 16.01 -16.95 0.76
CA ARG A 252 15.10 -16.88 -0.38
C ARG A 252 14.94 -18.22 -1.08
N SER A 253 13.81 -18.38 -1.76
CA SER A 253 13.51 -19.58 -2.54
C SER A 253 14.35 -19.64 -3.82
N LYS A 254 14.75 -20.84 -4.25
CA LYS A 254 15.32 -21.11 -5.58
C LYS A 254 14.25 -21.53 -6.60
N ALA A 255 12.98 -21.25 -6.31
CA ALA A 255 11.89 -21.53 -7.23
C ALA A 255 12.06 -20.74 -8.54
N PRO A 256 11.63 -21.29 -9.69
CA PRO A 256 11.69 -20.56 -10.95
C PRO A 256 10.79 -19.31 -10.90
N ILE A 257 11.13 -18.33 -11.74
CA ILE A 257 10.34 -17.11 -11.91
C ILE A 257 8.94 -17.49 -12.40
N THR A 258 7.92 -17.07 -11.67
CA THR A 258 6.50 -17.19 -12.04
C THR A 258 6.01 -15.90 -12.70
N GLN A 259 4.79 -15.91 -13.24
CA GLN A 259 4.21 -14.71 -13.85
C GLN A 259 4.01 -13.60 -12.81
N LEU A 260 4.50 -12.39 -13.13
CA LEU A 260 4.50 -11.24 -12.24
C LEU A 260 3.54 -10.18 -12.77
N TRP A 261 2.31 -10.19 -12.26
CA TRP A 261 1.25 -9.29 -12.71
C TRP A 261 1.05 -8.11 -11.77
N PHE A 262 1.09 -6.90 -12.31
CA PHE A 262 0.88 -5.65 -11.58
C PHE A 262 0.05 -4.64 -12.38
N GLU A 263 -0.51 -3.63 -11.70
CA GLU A 263 -0.98 -2.42 -12.39
C GLU A 263 0.23 -1.68 -12.98
N ALA A 264 0.07 -1.08 -14.16
CA ALA A 264 1.14 -0.42 -14.90
C ALA A 264 1.86 0.66 -14.09
N GLN A 265 1.14 1.41 -13.24
CA GLN A 265 1.76 2.38 -12.35
C GLN A 265 2.68 1.71 -11.32
N THR A 266 2.23 0.62 -10.68
CA THR A 266 3.04 -0.15 -9.73
C THR A 266 4.24 -0.80 -10.42
N ALA A 267 4.04 -1.38 -11.61
CA ALA A 267 5.11 -1.94 -12.42
C ALA A 267 6.18 -0.89 -12.76
N SER A 268 5.78 0.34 -13.10
CA SER A 268 6.71 1.43 -13.37
C SER A 268 7.61 1.74 -12.17
N SER A 269 7.04 1.76 -10.96
CA SER A 269 7.79 1.98 -9.73
C SER A 269 8.71 0.81 -9.36
N ILE A 270 8.27 -0.44 -9.56
CA ILE A 270 9.09 -1.64 -9.31
C ILE A 270 10.28 -1.72 -10.27
N ILE A 271 10.08 -1.44 -11.56
CA ILE A 271 11.13 -1.50 -12.58
C ILE A 271 12.05 -0.26 -12.46
N GLY A 272 11.57 0.84 -11.88
CA GLY A 272 12.32 2.10 -11.79
C GLY A 272 12.25 2.93 -13.09
N VAL A 273 11.12 2.86 -13.81
CA VAL A 273 10.89 3.56 -15.07
C VAL A 273 9.63 4.43 -14.98
N THR A 274 9.47 5.35 -15.92
CA THR A 274 8.26 6.16 -16.06
C THR A 274 7.12 5.35 -16.70
N PHE A 275 5.88 5.78 -16.50
CA PHE A 275 4.73 5.16 -17.15
C PHE A 275 4.84 5.15 -18.69
N LYS A 276 5.41 6.20 -19.30
CA LYS A 276 5.63 6.25 -20.76
C LYS A 276 6.60 5.15 -21.22
N GLN A 277 7.60 4.84 -20.41
CA GLN A 277 8.58 3.80 -20.71
C GLN A 277 8.01 2.39 -20.59
N ILE A 278 6.95 2.18 -19.83
CA ILE A 278 6.23 0.89 -19.83
C ILE A 278 5.68 0.58 -21.23
N ALA A 279 5.15 1.58 -21.95
CA ALA A 279 4.66 1.38 -23.32
C ALA A 279 5.79 0.94 -24.27
N LEU A 280 6.96 1.57 -24.18
CA LEU A 280 8.14 1.17 -24.95
C LEU A 280 8.57 -0.28 -24.64
N LEU A 281 8.58 -0.65 -23.35
CA LEU A 281 8.92 -2.01 -22.92
C LEU A 281 7.90 -3.07 -23.41
N VAL A 282 6.64 -2.68 -23.61
CA VAL A 282 5.62 -3.51 -24.26
C VAL A 282 5.91 -3.65 -25.75
N GLU A 283 6.22 -2.56 -26.45
CA GLU A 283 6.53 -2.56 -27.88
C GLU A 283 7.74 -3.44 -28.21
N VAL A 284 8.79 -3.39 -27.38
CA VAL A 284 9.96 -4.27 -27.54
C VAL A 284 9.71 -5.69 -27.00
N GLY A 285 8.53 -6.00 -26.47
CA GLY A 285 8.15 -7.34 -26.03
C GLY A 285 8.83 -7.83 -24.75
N LEU A 286 9.34 -6.93 -23.90
CA LEU A 286 9.84 -7.28 -22.56
C LEU A 286 8.71 -7.31 -21.50
N ILE A 287 7.63 -6.57 -21.74
CA ILE A 287 6.43 -6.55 -20.90
C ILE A 287 5.22 -6.99 -21.75
N ARG A 288 4.29 -7.72 -21.13
CA ARG A 288 3.02 -8.09 -21.77
C ARG A 288 1.84 -7.37 -21.11
N THR A 289 0.78 -7.15 -21.87
CA THR A 289 -0.48 -6.53 -21.41
C THR A 289 -1.63 -7.51 -21.62
N ASP A 290 -2.60 -7.52 -20.71
CA ASP A 290 -3.83 -8.31 -20.84
C ASP A 290 -4.85 -7.68 -21.82
N SER A 291 -4.65 -6.40 -22.14
CA SER A 291 -5.56 -5.58 -22.90
C SER A 291 -4.94 -5.12 -24.22
N LYS A 292 -5.74 -5.17 -25.29
CA LYS A 292 -5.41 -4.55 -26.59
C LYS A 292 -5.72 -3.04 -26.63
N LYS A 293 -6.28 -2.48 -25.56
CA LYS A 293 -6.61 -1.05 -25.47
C LYS A 293 -5.36 -0.23 -25.11
N ALA A 294 -5.45 1.08 -25.33
CA ALA A 294 -4.41 2.01 -24.91
C ALA A 294 -4.07 1.85 -23.41
N LEU A 295 -2.77 1.89 -23.09
CA LEU A 295 -2.26 1.70 -21.74
C LEU A 295 -2.74 2.82 -20.82
N ARG A 296 -3.30 2.44 -19.67
CA ARG A 296 -3.64 3.33 -18.56
C ARG A 296 -2.88 2.93 -17.30
N THR A 297 -2.84 3.82 -16.30
CA THR A 297 -2.13 3.58 -15.03
C THR A 297 -2.61 2.33 -14.29
N ASP A 298 -3.89 1.99 -14.44
CA ASP A 298 -4.59 0.85 -13.85
C ASP A 298 -4.61 -0.40 -14.76
N THR A 299 -3.99 -0.34 -15.95
CA THR A 299 -3.91 -1.50 -16.84
C THR A 299 -3.01 -2.57 -16.24
N ARG A 300 -3.42 -3.84 -16.32
CA ARG A 300 -2.60 -4.94 -15.82
C ARG A 300 -1.52 -5.30 -16.82
N VAL A 301 -0.29 -5.37 -16.34
CA VAL A 301 0.90 -5.73 -17.09
C VAL A 301 1.64 -6.87 -16.42
N GLU A 302 2.29 -7.68 -17.23
CA GLU A 302 3.07 -8.84 -16.84
C GLU A 302 4.54 -8.54 -17.08
N ILE A 303 5.33 -8.49 -16.01
CA ILE A 303 6.71 -7.99 -16.04
C ILE A 303 7.77 -9.07 -15.91
N SER A 304 7.40 -10.35 -15.76
CA SER A 304 8.40 -11.44 -15.62
C SER A 304 9.36 -11.51 -16.82
N GLY A 305 8.90 -11.14 -18.02
CA GLY A 305 9.72 -11.12 -19.24
C GLY A 305 10.98 -10.26 -19.12
N VAL A 306 10.95 -9.17 -18.35
CA VAL A 306 12.14 -8.35 -18.07
C VAL A 306 13.19 -9.17 -17.33
N TYR A 307 12.77 -9.89 -16.29
CA TYR A 307 13.69 -10.64 -15.43
C TYR A 307 14.13 -11.96 -16.05
N THR A 308 13.26 -12.62 -16.83
CA THR A 308 13.64 -13.78 -17.63
C THR A 308 14.72 -13.42 -18.65
N PHE A 309 14.57 -12.27 -19.33
CA PHE A 309 15.61 -11.74 -20.23
C PHE A 309 16.91 -11.45 -19.48
N LEU A 310 16.85 -10.77 -18.33
CA LEU A 310 18.05 -10.45 -17.55
C LEU A 310 18.76 -11.69 -16.98
N ALA A 311 18.01 -12.75 -16.65
CA ALA A 311 18.57 -14.00 -16.14
C ALA A 311 19.47 -14.74 -17.15
N GLU A 312 19.40 -14.40 -18.44
CA GLU A 312 20.28 -14.95 -19.48
C GLU A 312 21.74 -14.45 -19.35
N PHE A 313 21.97 -13.37 -18.59
CA PHE A 313 23.28 -12.72 -18.49
C PHE A 313 24.02 -13.12 -17.21
N SER A 314 25.06 -13.94 -17.35
CA SER A 314 25.90 -14.36 -16.24
C SER A 314 26.66 -13.19 -15.60
N HIS A 315 26.83 -13.24 -14.27
CA HIS A 315 27.59 -12.24 -13.54
C HIS A 315 29.09 -12.26 -13.92
N ASN A 316 29.67 -11.07 -14.05
CA ASN A 316 31.11 -10.86 -14.26
C ASN A 316 31.64 -9.82 -13.25
N LYS A 317 32.83 -10.07 -12.69
CA LYS A 317 33.45 -9.25 -11.64
C LYS A 317 33.93 -7.88 -12.13
N ASP A 318 34.21 -7.74 -13.43
CA ASP A 318 34.72 -6.50 -14.01
C ASP A 318 33.60 -5.46 -14.28
N TYR A 319 32.33 -5.85 -14.03
CA TYR A 319 31.17 -5.02 -14.30
C TYR A 319 30.73 -4.31 -13.02
N VAL A 320 30.37 -3.03 -13.14
CA VAL A 320 29.88 -2.20 -12.03
C VAL A 320 28.37 -2.03 -12.12
N PRO A 321 27.64 -1.94 -10.99
CA PRO A 321 26.19 -1.75 -11.02
C PRO A 321 25.81 -0.37 -11.55
N LEU A 322 24.66 -0.26 -12.23
CA LEU A 322 24.15 1.02 -12.75
C LEU A 322 23.94 2.06 -11.64
N SER A 323 23.69 1.63 -10.40
CA SER A 323 23.57 2.52 -9.24
C SER A 323 24.79 3.39 -9.02
N GLU A 324 26.00 2.88 -9.28
CA GLU A 324 27.26 3.65 -9.19
C GLU A 324 27.41 4.65 -10.34
N LEU A 325 26.80 4.35 -11.49
CA LEU A 325 26.84 5.18 -12.70
C LEU A 325 25.66 6.16 -12.81
N ARG A 326 24.81 6.26 -11.77
CA ARG A 326 23.57 7.06 -11.79
C ARG A 326 23.77 8.51 -12.27
N ARG A 327 24.81 9.19 -11.78
CA ARG A 327 25.12 10.58 -12.19
C ARG A 327 25.52 10.66 -13.65
N PHE A 328 26.29 9.68 -14.12
CA PHE A 328 26.73 9.61 -15.51
C PHE A 328 25.55 9.32 -16.44
N MET A 329 24.66 8.39 -16.06
CA MET A 329 23.39 8.15 -16.76
C MET A 329 22.55 9.44 -16.85
N ALA A 330 22.41 10.16 -15.74
CA ALA A 330 21.63 11.41 -15.70
C ALA A 330 22.23 12.50 -16.61
N LEU A 331 23.56 12.60 -16.67
CA LEU A 331 24.28 13.53 -17.56
C LEU A 331 23.99 13.25 -19.04
N HIS A 332 23.94 11.97 -19.40
CA HIS A 332 23.68 11.52 -20.78
C HIS A 332 22.20 11.27 -21.08
N ASN A 333 21.29 11.63 -20.17
CA ASN A 333 19.85 11.36 -20.26
C ASN A 333 19.49 9.87 -20.46
N ILE A 334 20.36 8.96 -20.04
CA ILE A 334 20.14 7.51 -20.12
C ILE A 334 19.23 7.05 -18.98
N CYS A 335 18.29 6.17 -19.29
CA CYS A 335 17.45 5.50 -18.32
C CYS A 335 17.57 3.96 -18.40
N ILE A 336 16.96 3.25 -17.45
CA ILE A 336 16.93 1.78 -17.43
C ILE A 336 16.33 1.21 -18.72
N THR A 337 15.30 1.84 -19.28
CA THR A 337 14.69 1.39 -20.53
C THR A 337 15.68 1.40 -21.68
N ASP A 338 16.53 2.44 -21.80
CA ASP A 338 17.55 2.51 -22.84
C ASP A 338 18.57 1.39 -22.69
N VAL A 339 19.00 1.10 -21.46
CA VAL A 339 19.93 -0.01 -21.16
C VAL A 339 19.32 -1.36 -21.52
N LEU A 340 18.05 -1.60 -21.16
CA LEU A 340 17.35 -2.84 -21.49
C LEU A 340 17.19 -3.04 -23.00
N ILE A 341 16.86 -1.97 -23.74
CA ILE A 341 16.72 -2.01 -25.19
C ILE A 341 18.09 -2.23 -25.86
N ALA A 342 19.12 -1.51 -25.43
CA ALA A 342 20.48 -1.67 -25.95
C ALA A 342 21.01 -3.09 -25.71
N ALA A 343 20.77 -3.66 -24.53
CA ALA A 343 21.12 -5.04 -24.23
C ALA A 343 20.36 -6.02 -25.13
N LYS A 344 19.06 -5.81 -25.33
CA LYS A 344 18.22 -6.65 -26.21
C LYS A 344 18.69 -6.60 -27.66
N ASN A 345 19.12 -5.44 -28.14
CA ASN A 345 19.66 -5.25 -29.48
C ASN A 345 21.12 -5.69 -29.62
N LYS A 346 21.76 -6.17 -28.54
CA LYS A 346 23.18 -6.53 -28.48
C LYS A 346 24.13 -5.34 -28.72
N GLU A 347 23.67 -4.13 -28.47
CA GLU A 347 24.46 -2.88 -28.56
C GLU A 347 25.26 -2.63 -27.27
N LEU A 348 24.83 -3.20 -26.14
CA LEU A 348 25.49 -3.07 -24.84
C LEU A 348 25.54 -4.41 -24.13
N SER A 349 26.74 -4.85 -23.75
CA SER A 349 26.90 -6.03 -22.89
C SER A 349 26.55 -5.69 -21.44
N ILE A 350 25.76 -6.55 -20.80
CA ILE A 350 25.35 -6.40 -19.41
C ILE A 350 25.63 -7.68 -18.63
N ALA A 351 25.69 -7.56 -17.32
CA ALA A 351 25.69 -8.67 -16.38
C ALA A 351 24.53 -8.47 -15.39
N TYR A 352 23.90 -9.55 -14.96
CA TYR A 352 22.78 -9.48 -14.02
C TYR A 352 23.11 -10.20 -12.71
N LYS A 353 22.91 -9.49 -11.60
CA LYS A 353 23.00 -10.03 -10.25
C LYS A 353 21.88 -9.43 -9.40
N PRO A 354 20.79 -10.17 -9.13
CA PRO A 354 19.65 -9.65 -8.39
C PRO A 354 20.04 -9.04 -7.05
N SER A 355 19.52 -7.85 -6.78
CA SER A 355 19.80 -7.05 -5.59
C SER A 355 18.51 -6.34 -5.11
N LEU A 356 18.60 -5.08 -4.69
CA LEU A 356 17.48 -4.32 -4.13
C LEU A 356 16.41 -4.02 -5.20
N ASP A 357 16.86 -3.45 -6.32
CA ASP A 357 16.07 -3.05 -7.49
C ASP A 357 16.88 -3.29 -8.77
N LEU A 358 16.36 -2.89 -9.94
CA LEU A 358 17.08 -3.05 -11.21
C LEU A 358 18.36 -2.19 -11.33
N MET A 359 18.42 -1.01 -10.71
CA MET A 359 19.61 -0.17 -10.73
C MET A 359 20.79 -0.83 -10.03
N HIS A 360 20.52 -1.57 -8.95
CA HIS A 360 21.54 -2.33 -8.22
C HIS A 360 21.76 -3.73 -8.79
N SER A 361 20.87 -4.20 -9.69
CA SER A 361 20.94 -5.56 -10.24
C SER A 361 21.63 -5.65 -11.59
N ILE A 362 21.47 -4.63 -12.43
CA ILE A 362 22.09 -4.57 -13.76
C ILE A 362 23.49 -3.98 -13.60
N HIS A 363 24.48 -4.69 -14.14
CA HIS A 363 25.88 -4.28 -14.14
C HIS A 363 26.36 -4.12 -15.59
N VAL A 364 27.31 -3.21 -15.80
CA VAL A 364 27.88 -2.89 -17.11
C VAL A 364 29.39 -2.73 -17.00
N LEU A 365 30.11 -2.98 -18.09
CA LEU A 365 31.53 -2.63 -18.18
C LEU A 365 31.66 -1.11 -18.37
N PRO A 366 32.39 -0.37 -17.51
CA PRO A 366 32.43 1.10 -17.55
C PRO A 366 32.81 1.68 -18.93
N GLU A 367 33.82 1.12 -19.59
CA GLU A 367 34.32 1.61 -20.88
C GLU A 367 33.32 1.42 -22.03
N ALA A 368 32.66 0.25 -22.06
CA ALA A 368 31.61 -0.02 -23.03
C ALA A 368 30.40 0.88 -22.78
N PHE A 369 30.07 1.12 -21.50
CA PHE A 369 28.96 1.98 -21.12
C PHE A 369 29.20 3.46 -21.46
N ASP A 370 30.42 3.96 -21.25
CA ASP A 370 30.84 5.31 -21.67
C ASP A 370 30.68 5.50 -23.18
N THR A 371 31.15 4.52 -23.96
CA THR A 371 31.01 4.52 -25.43
C THR A 371 29.53 4.57 -25.83
N PHE A 372 28.69 3.71 -25.23
CA PHE A 372 27.26 3.69 -25.45
C PHE A 372 26.60 5.05 -25.13
N CYS A 373 26.92 5.65 -23.98
CA CYS A 373 26.36 6.92 -23.55
C CYS A 373 26.71 8.07 -24.50
N LYS A 374 27.97 8.12 -24.97
CA LYS A 374 28.44 9.12 -25.95
C LYS A 374 27.71 9.00 -27.29
N LEU A 375 27.61 7.78 -27.82
CA LEU A 375 26.89 7.50 -29.07
C LEU A 375 25.40 7.87 -28.95
N HIS A 376 24.75 7.46 -27.85
CA HIS A 376 23.35 7.78 -27.61
C HIS A 376 23.12 9.30 -27.52
N THR A 377 23.99 10.02 -26.82
CA THR A 377 23.89 11.48 -26.67
C THR A 377 24.04 12.20 -28.01
N GLN A 378 24.90 11.71 -28.91
CA GLN A 378 25.05 12.27 -30.26
C GLN A 378 23.77 12.12 -31.10
N LEU A 379 23.00 11.05 -30.88
CA LEU A 379 21.74 10.79 -31.58
C LEU A 379 20.57 11.62 -31.02
N ILE A 380 20.64 12.05 -29.76
CA ILE A 380 19.62 12.92 -29.15
C ILE A 380 19.71 14.32 -29.75
N ARG A 381 18.65 14.75 -30.43
CA ARG A 381 18.54 16.10 -31.01
C ARG A 381 18.44 17.21 -29.96
N ASP A 382 17.85 16.91 -28.80
CA ASP A 382 17.60 17.90 -27.74
C ASP A 382 18.73 17.93 -26.71
N LYS A 383 19.61 18.94 -26.78
CA LYS A 383 20.72 19.19 -25.83
C LYS A 383 20.25 19.75 -24.47
N THR A 384 19.19 19.16 -23.93
CA THR A 384 18.54 19.59 -22.69
C THR A 384 18.32 18.42 -21.74
N MET A 385 18.26 18.70 -20.43
CA MET A 385 17.99 17.75 -19.36
C MET A 385 16.71 18.11 -18.60
N SER A 386 16.07 17.11 -18.01
CA SER A 386 14.98 17.33 -17.06
C SER A 386 15.52 17.97 -15.77
N VAL A 387 14.67 18.70 -15.02
CA VAL A 387 15.07 19.26 -13.70
C VAL A 387 15.54 18.15 -12.74
N ALA A 388 14.99 16.94 -12.85
CA ALA A 388 15.42 15.81 -12.03
C ALA A 388 16.85 15.38 -12.37
N ASN A 389 17.19 15.25 -13.66
CA ASN A 389 18.55 14.92 -14.08
C ASN A 389 19.54 16.03 -13.69
N VAL A 390 19.13 17.31 -13.77
CA VAL A 390 19.98 18.42 -13.30
C VAL A 390 20.23 18.33 -11.81
N ALA A 391 19.22 18.01 -11.00
CA ALA A 391 19.39 17.81 -9.56
C ALA A 391 20.39 16.70 -9.26
N GLU A 392 20.31 15.58 -10.00
CA GLU A 392 21.20 14.45 -9.84
C GLU A 392 22.66 14.80 -10.21
N VAL A 393 22.86 15.44 -11.36
CA VAL A 393 24.20 15.81 -11.87
C VAL A 393 24.87 16.88 -11.01
N THR A 394 24.11 17.92 -10.62
CA THR A 394 24.66 19.05 -9.85
C THR A 394 24.70 18.76 -8.34
N GLY A 395 23.84 17.85 -7.85
CA GLY A 395 23.56 17.68 -6.43
C GLY A 395 22.69 18.77 -5.81
N ILE A 396 22.19 19.73 -6.59
CA ILE A 396 21.35 20.81 -6.10
C ILE A 396 19.91 20.27 -5.96
N PRO A 397 19.27 20.42 -4.78
CA PRO A 397 17.89 19.95 -4.60
C PRO A 397 16.93 20.56 -5.62
N LYS A 398 15.95 19.78 -6.07
CA LYS A 398 14.95 20.21 -7.07
C LYS A 398 14.23 21.51 -6.68
N VAL A 399 13.93 21.70 -5.40
CA VAL A 399 13.28 22.92 -4.88
C VAL A 399 14.14 24.15 -5.15
N GLU A 400 15.45 24.03 -4.93
CA GLU A 400 16.39 25.11 -5.15
C GLU A 400 16.58 25.40 -6.65
N LEU A 401 16.64 24.37 -7.49
CA LEU A 401 16.63 24.55 -8.95
C LEU A 401 15.37 25.28 -9.43
N MET A 402 14.20 24.94 -8.87
CA MET A 402 12.95 25.64 -9.17
C MET A 402 12.98 27.10 -8.70
N ARG A 403 13.62 27.40 -7.56
CA ARG A 403 13.84 28.77 -7.08
C ARG A 403 14.74 29.56 -8.05
N LEU A 404 15.82 28.96 -8.54
CA LEU A 404 16.69 29.58 -9.53
C LEU A 404 15.96 29.86 -10.85
N ILE A 405 15.08 28.94 -11.28
CA ILE A 405 14.22 29.16 -12.44
C ILE A 405 13.26 30.34 -12.21
N ASN A 406 12.57 30.36 -11.06
CA ASN A 406 11.58 31.38 -10.75
C ASN A 406 12.21 32.77 -10.54
N THR A 407 13.45 32.83 -10.06
CA THR A 407 14.23 34.07 -9.90
C THR A 407 14.96 34.50 -11.18
N GLY A 408 14.77 33.79 -12.29
CA GLY A 408 15.39 34.09 -13.59
C GLY A 408 16.88 33.78 -13.69
N LYS A 409 17.49 33.21 -12.64
CA LYS A 409 18.91 32.83 -12.59
C LYS A 409 19.22 31.56 -13.39
N LEU A 410 18.22 30.74 -13.69
CA LEU A 410 18.33 29.57 -14.56
C LEU A 410 17.23 29.62 -15.61
N ARG A 411 17.58 29.59 -16.89
CA ARG A 411 16.61 29.72 -17.99
C ARG A 411 16.08 28.34 -18.39
N PRO A 412 14.76 28.08 -18.27
CA PRO A 412 14.19 26.83 -18.77
C PRO A 412 13.97 26.89 -20.28
N VAL A 413 14.14 25.75 -20.94
CA VAL A 413 13.72 25.50 -22.33
C VAL A 413 12.38 24.80 -22.30
N TYR A 414 11.45 25.29 -23.12
CA TYR A 414 10.14 24.68 -23.32
C TYR A 414 10.15 23.91 -24.63
N ILE A 415 9.91 22.60 -24.56
CA ILE A 415 9.78 21.74 -25.74
C ILE A 415 8.30 21.52 -25.99
N HIS A 416 7.85 21.79 -27.22
CA HIS A 416 6.45 21.67 -27.60
C HIS A 416 5.95 20.23 -27.37
N GLY A 417 4.79 20.09 -26.71
CA GLY A 417 4.24 18.77 -26.32
C GLY A 417 4.82 18.16 -25.03
N ASN A 418 5.75 18.84 -24.36
CA ASN A 418 6.28 18.42 -23.07
C ASN A 418 6.01 19.48 -21.98
N ASN A 419 5.14 19.15 -21.02
CA ASN A 419 4.78 20.06 -19.92
C ASN A 419 5.90 20.23 -18.87
N SER A 420 7.05 19.56 -19.03
CA SER A 420 8.17 19.65 -18.09
C SER A 420 9.18 20.71 -18.51
N LYS A 421 9.56 21.58 -17.56
CA LYS A 421 10.66 22.53 -17.73
C LYS A 421 11.96 21.74 -17.94
N ARG A 422 12.72 22.09 -18.97
CA ARG A 422 14.03 21.50 -19.26
C ARG A 422 15.14 22.54 -19.16
N ILE A 423 16.38 22.12 -19.00
CA ILE A 423 17.54 23.00 -18.81
C ILE A 423 18.59 22.60 -19.85
N LEU A 424 19.29 23.56 -20.44
CA LEU A 424 20.36 23.28 -21.39
C LEU A 424 21.54 22.57 -20.70
N ASN A 425 22.14 21.58 -21.36
CA ASN A 425 23.26 20.82 -20.80
C ASN A 425 24.43 21.74 -20.41
N CYS A 426 24.71 22.80 -21.19
CA CYS A 426 25.77 23.75 -20.89
C CYS A 426 25.55 24.51 -19.58
N ASP A 427 24.31 24.85 -19.25
CA ASP A 427 23.98 25.54 -18.00
C ASP A 427 24.02 24.58 -16.81
N THR A 428 23.61 23.33 -17.01
CA THR A 428 23.79 22.26 -16.01
C THR A 428 25.25 22.03 -15.66
N LEU A 429 26.13 21.97 -16.66
CA LEU A 429 27.56 21.76 -16.45
C LEU A 429 28.21 22.94 -15.73
N LYS A 430 27.79 24.18 -16.03
CA LYS A 430 28.23 25.38 -15.27
C LYS A 430 27.82 25.27 -13.79
N LEU A 431 26.57 24.88 -13.52
CA LEU A 431 26.08 24.69 -12.14
C LEU A 431 26.85 23.59 -11.40
N ALA A 432 27.16 22.48 -12.07
CA ALA A 432 27.93 21.40 -11.46
C ALA A 432 29.37 21.84 -11.11
N LYS A 433 30.02 22.60 -12.00
CA LYS A 433 31.36 23.17 -11.76
C LYS A 433 31.38 24.12 -10.55
N THR A 434 30.34 24.95 -10.39
CA THR A 434 30.25 25.86 -9.23
C THR A 434 30.08 25.15 -7.89
N GLN A 435 29.70 23.86 -7.88
CA GLN A 435 29.54 23.05 -6.66
C GLN A 435 30.79 22.20 -6.33
N ASN A 436 31.94 22.47 -6.96
CA ASN A 436 33.19 21.68 -6.81
C ASN A 436 33.01 20.17 -7.01
N LYS A 437 32.00 19.76 -7.77
CA LYS A 437 31.90 18.38 -8.25
C LYS A 437 32.62 18.33 -9.59
N GLN A 438 33.87 17.89 -9.57
CA GLN A 438 34.63 17.57 -10.77
C GLN A 438 33.87 16.45 -11.52
N LEU A 439 33.01 16.83 -12.45
CA LEU A 439 32.64 15.95 -13.55
C LEU A 439 33.83 16.03 -14.51
N SER A 440 34.80 15.11 -14.36
CA SER A 440 35.79 14.92 -15.40
C SER A 440 35.02 14.46 -16.63
N LEU A 441 34.85 15.31 -17.63
CA LEU A 441 34.53 14.94 -19.01
C LEU A 441 34.78 16.15 -19.91
N ASP A 442 35.70 15.96 -20.84
CA ASP A 442 35.75 16.68 -22.11
C ASP A 442 34.46 16.34 -22.88
N ILE A 443 33.64 17.35 -23.16
CA ILE A 443 32.40 17.26 -23.95
C ILE A 443 32.62 17.99 -25.27
#